data_AF-A0A357N749-F1
#
_entry.id   AF-A0A357N749-F1
#
_cell.length_a   1.000
_cell.length_b   1.000
_cell.length_c   1.000
_cell.angle_alpha   90.00
_cell.angle_beta   90.00
_cell.angle_gamma   90.00
#
_symmetry.space_group_name_H-M   'P 1'
#
loop_
_entity.id
_entity.type
_entity.pdbx_description
1 polymer ?
#
loop_
_entity_poly.entity_id
_entity_poly.type
_entity_poly.pdbx_seq_one_letter_code
_entity_poly.pdbx_strand_id
1 'polypeptide(L)'
;GTATAETSRRSAERAALKKCAVEGAKDCTVVMTYSNQCFAWVVPKVVGPGTQSGMAQAPTMEEATALAQKECKDGAGDACKPFYSDCAEPTFERF
;
A
#
# COMPACT_ATOMS: atom_id res chain seq x y z
N GLY A 1 -10.35 -1.13 -0.45
CA GLY A 1 -10.22 -0.59 -1.81
C GLY A 1 -8.93 0.20 -2.00
N THR A 2 -8.28 0.08 -3.16
CA THR A 2 -7.07 0.83 -3.57
C THR A 2 -7.26 1.47 -4.95
N ALA A 3 -6.47 2.52 -5.27
CA ALA A 3 -6.49 3.15 -6.57
C ALA A 3 -5.09 3.61 -6.99
N THR A 4 -4.71 3.21 -8.20
CA THR A 4 -3.48 3.59 -8.90
C THR A 4 -3.86 4.07 -10.31
N ALA A 5 -3.00 4.85 -10.97
CA ALA A 5 -3.23 5.51 -12.26
C ALA A 5 -4.25 6.68 -12.29
N GLU A 6 -4.29 7.46 -11.22
CA GLU A 6 -5.18 8.63 -11.10
C GLU A 6 -4.38 9.93 -11.32
N THR A 7 -4.97 10.89 -12.04
CA THR A 7 -4.27 12.12 -12.49
C THR A 7 -3.97 13.11 -11.35
N SER A 8 -4.51 12.88 -10.16
CA SER A 8 -4.21 13.68 -8.98
C SER A 8 -4.42 12.88 -7.71
N ARG A 9 -3.69 13.28 -6.64
CA ARG A 9 -3.89 12.76 -5.28
C ARG A 9 -5.36 12.75 -4.85
N ARG A 10 -6.09 13.85 -5.12
CA ARG A 10 -7.51 13.98 -4.74
C ARG A 10 -8.40 12.99 -5.50
N SER A 11 -8.08 12.71 -6.76
CA SER A 11 -8.82 11.70 -7.55
C SER A 11 -8.54 10.30 -7.01
N ALA A 12 -7.26 9.98 -6.75
CA ALA A 12 -6.83 8.72 -6.15
C ALA A 12 -7.51 8.42 -4.81
N GLU A 13 -7.50 9.39 -3.90
CA GLU A 13 -8.14 9.27 -2.58
C GLU A 13 -9.65 9.02 -2.73
N ARG A 14 -10.34 9.77 -3.60
CA ARG A 14 -11.77 9.59 -3.84
C ARG A 14 -12.09 8.22 -4.44
N ALA A 15 -11.31 7.77 -5.41
CA ALA A 15 -11.48 6.47 -6.05
C ALA A 15 -11.25 5.32 -5.05
N ALA A 16 -10.20 5.41 -4.23
CA ALA A 16 -9.90 4.42 -3.20
C ALA A 16 -11.01 4.35 -2.13
N LEU A 17 -11.46 5.51 -1.62
CA LEU A 17 -12.56 5.60 -0.66
C LEU A 17 -13.88 5.06 -1.25
N LYS A 18 -14.19 5.39 -2.50
CA LYS A 18 -15.38 4.86 -3.19
C LYS A 18 -15.31 3.34 -3.31
N LYS A 19 -14.18 2.77 -3.71
CA LYS A 19 -13.99 1.31 -3.79
C LYS A 19 -14.14 0.66 -2.42
N CYS A 20 -13.53 1.23 -1.38
CA CYS A 20 -13.69 0.77 0.00
C CYS A 20 -15.16 0.75 0.45
N ALA A 21 -15.93 1.81 0.16
CA ALA A 21 -17.33 1.90 0.53
C ALA A 21 -18.20 0.86 -0.23
N VAL A 22 -17.90 0.62 -1.50
CA VAL A 22 -18.58 -0.41 -2.31
C VAL A 22 -18.30 -1.83 -1.78
N GLU A 23 -17.12 -2.06 -1.22
CA GLU A 23 -16.75 -3.32 -0.54
C GLU A 23 -17.49 -3.51 0.81
N GLY A 24 -18.30 -2.54 1.24
CA GLY A 24 -19.22 -2.67 2.39
C GLY A 24 -18.70 -2.11 3.71
N ALA A 25 -17.49 -1.53 3.73
CA ALA A 25 -16.93 -0.86 4.91
C ALA A 25 -17.59 0.51 5.16
N LYS A 26 -17.77 0.88 6.43
CA LYS A 26 -18.44 2.14 6.85
C LYS A 26 -17.47 3.23 7.32
N ASP A 27 -16.23 2.85 7.60
CA ASP A 27 -15.17 3.63 8.24
C ASP A 27 -13.94 3.74 7.30
N CYS A 28 -14.22 3.89 6.00
CA CYS A 28 -13.18 4.05 4.99
C CYS A 28 -12.34 5.30 5.24
N THR A 29 -11.04 5.11 5.44
CA THR A 29 -10.04 6.18 5.58
C THR A 29 -8.86 5.92 4.66
N VAL A 30 -8.16 6.99 4.28
CA VAL A 30 -6.94 6.88 3.47
C VAL A 30 -5.77 6.62 4.41
N VAL A 31 -5.13 5.47 4.26
CA VAL A 31 -3.97 5.06 5.06
C VAL A 31 -2.63 5.36 4.39
N MET A 32 -2.63 5.53 3.06
CA MET A 32 -1.43 5.79 2.29
C MET A 32 -1.74 6.51 0.97
N THR A 33 -0.86 7.44 0.57
CA THR A 33 -0.86 8.10 -0.73
C THR A 33 0.59 8.22 -1.23
N TYR A 34 0.82 7.94 -2.50
CA TYR A 34 2.15 7.93 -3.14
C TYR A 34 2.06 8.46 -4.59
N SER A 35 3.17 8.97 -5.13
CA SER A 35 3.26 9.54 -6.48
C SER A 35 4.65 9.32 -7.06
N ASN A 36 4.75 8.93 -8.33
CA ASN A 36 6.02 8.64 -9.01
C ASN A 36 6.88 7.60 -8.26
N GLN A 37 6.24 6.70 -7.53
CA GLN A 37 6.85 5.74 -6.62
C GLN A 37 6.01 4.47 -6.58
N CYS A 38 6.63 3.38 -6.15
CA CYS A 38 5.99 2.13 -5.81
C CYS A 38 5.68 2.08 -4.31
N PHE A 39 4.60 1.38 -3.97
CA PHE A 39 4.18 1.10 -2.62
C PHE A 39 4.12 -0.41 -2.40
N ALA A 40 4.49 -0.86 -1.21
CA ALA A 40 4.31 -2.23 -0.76
C ALA A 40 3.77 -2.26 0.66
N TRP A 41 2.82 -3.17 0.90
CA TRP A 41 2.26 -3.50 2.19
C TRP A 41 2.49 -4.99 2.44
N VAL A 42 3.18 -5.29 3.54
CA VAL A 42 3.54 -6.63 3.98
C VAL A 42 2.87 -6.88 5.33
N VAL A 43 2.22 -8.03 5.48
CA VAL A 43 1.51 -8.41 6.70
C VAL A 43 2.14 -9.65 7.32
N PRO A 44 2.14 -9.77 8.66
CA PRO A 44 2.54 -11.00 9.33
C PRO A 44 1.60 -12.14 8.93
N LYS A 45 2.11 -13.38 8.87
CA LYS A 45 1.29 -14.54 8.51
C LYS A 45 0.34 -14.91 9.63
N VAL A 46 0.75 -14.71 10.87
CA VAL A 46 -0.06 -14.93 12.06
C VAL A 46 -0.20 -13.60 12.80
N VAL A 47 -1.43 -13.14 13.00
CA VAL A 47 -1.70 -11.92 13.78
C VAL A 47 -1.79 -12.28 15.24
N GLY A 48 -1.00 -11.61 16.07
CA GLY A 48 -0.96 -11.82 17.52
C GLY A 48 -0.36 -10.64 18.27
N PRO A 49 -0.28 -10.71 19.61
CA PRO A 49 0.35 -9.68 20.43
C PRO A 49 1.78 -9.39 19.95
N GLY A 50 2.10 -8.12 19.71
CA GLY A 50 3.43 -7.69 19.26
C GLY A 50 3.69 -7.83 17.76
N THR A 51 2.71 -8.28 16.97
CA THR A 51 2.83 -8.32 15.50
C THR A 51 2.55 -6.97 14.87
N GLN A 52 3.24 -6.66 13.77
CA GLN A 52 3.12 -5.38 13.06
C GLN A 52 3.26 -5.61 11.55
N SER A 53 2.38 -5.00 10.74
CA SER A 53 2.56 -4.93 9.29
C SER A 53 3.56 -3.84 8.91
N GLY A 54 4.32 -4.05 7.84
CA GLY A 54 5.20 -3.04 7.28
C GLY A 54 4.62 -2.42 6.01
N MET A 55 4.82 -1.11 5.84
CA MET A 55 4.29 -0.35 4.70
C MET A 55 5.34 0.64 4.24
N ALA A 56 5.83 0.49 3.01
CA ALA A 56 6.88 1.35 2.51
C ALA A 56 6.63 1.82 1.08
N GLN A 57 7.17 2.98 0.76
CA GLN A 57 7.22 3.54 -0.59
C GLN A 57 8.66 3.63 -1.05
N ALA A 58 8.94 3.33 -2.31
CA ALA A 58 10.27 3.46 -2.90
C ALA A 58 10.19 3.67 -4.42
N PRO A 59 11.28 4.12 -5.08
CA PRO A 59 11.32 4.26 -6.54
C PRO A 59 11.04 2.97 -7.31
N THR A 60 11.32 1.81 -6.73
CA THR A 60 11.08 0.49 -7.37
C THR A 60 10.24 -0.41 -6.49
N MET A 61 9.54 -1.37 -7.10
CA MET A 61 8.73 -2.35 -6.38
C MET A 61 9.57 -3.24 -5.47
N GLU A 62 10.77 -3.62 -5.91
CA GLU A 62 11.71 -4.44 -5.13
C GLU A 62 12.16 -3.71 -3.87
N GLU A 63 12.54 -2.44 -4.00
CA GLU A 63 12.97 -1.62 -2.86
C GLU A 63 11.81 -1.35 -1.89
N ALA A 64 10.62 -1.04 -2.40
CA ALA A 64 9.44 -0.83 -1.57
C ALA A 64 9.10 -2.10 -0.79
N THR A 65 9.19 -3.26 -1.43
CA THR A 65 8.95 -4.55 -0.78
C THR A 65 10.01 -4.85 0.28
N ALA A 66 11.29 -4.63 -0.02
CA ALA A 66 12.37 -4.87 0.93
C ALA A 66 12.27 -3.95 2.16
N LEU A 67 11.88 -2.69 1.98
CA LEU A 67 11.63 -1.76 3.08
C LEU A 67 10.42 -2.17 3.91
N ALA A 68 9.30 -2.52 3.27
CA ALA A 68 8.11 -2.99 3.97
C ALA A 68 8.36 -4.30 4.74
N GLN A 69 9.20 -5.20 4.21
CA GLN A 69 9.62 -6.40 4.92
C GLN A 69 10.41 -6.10 6.19
N LYS A 70 11.32 -5.11 6.15
CA LYS A 70 12.11 -4.69 7.32
C LYS A 70 11.25 -4.09 8.45
N GLU A 71 10.15 -3.45 8.10
CA GLU A 71 9.23 -2.86 9.09
C GLU A 71 8.24 -3.88 9.67
N CYS A 72 8.02 -5.00 8.96
CA CYS A 72 7.09 -6.02 9.39
C CYS A 72 7.68 -6.84 10.55
N LYS A 73 6.87 -7.06 11.59
CA LYS A 73 7.22 -7.89 12.75
C LYS A 73 6.24 -9.04 12.84
N ASP A 74 6.73 -10.25 12.59
CA ASP A 74 6.01 -11.48 12.89
C ASP A 74 6.59 -12.04 14.19
N GLY A 75 5.79 -12.04 15.26
CA GLY A 75 6.22 -12.38 16.62
C GLY A 75 6.76 -13.81 16.77
N ALA A 76 6.62 -14.65 15.74
CA ALA A 76 7.11 -16.02 15.67
C ALA A 76 8.36 -16.22 14.78
N GLY A 77 8.93 -15.16 14.19
CA GLY A 77 10.18 -15.22 13.41
C GLY A 77 10.00 -15.42 11.91
N ASP A 78 9.86 -14.30 11.18
CA ASP A 78 10.03 -14.16 9.73
C ASP A 78 8.97 -14.75 8.77
N ALA A 79 7.69 -14.74 9.15
CA ALA A 79 6.61 -15.12 8.22
C ALA A 79 5.83 -13.92 7.65
N CYS A 80 6.48 -12.77 7.47
CA CYS A 80 5.90 -11.61 6.79
C CYS A 80 5.72 -11.89 5.28
N LYS A 81 4.50 -11.69 4.76
CA LYS A 81 4.17 -11.93 3.34
C LYS A 81 3.65 -10.65 2.65
N PRO A 82 3.94 -10.46 1.35
CA PRO A 82 3.35 -9.34 0.61
C PRO A 82 1.83 -9.49 0.59
N PHE A 83 1.14 -8.40 0.93
CA PHE A 83 -0.31 -8.30 0.90
C PHE A 83 -0.78 -7.48 -0.30
N TYR A 84 -0.13 -6.34 -0.54
CA TYR A 84 -0.42 -5.47 -1.68
C TYR A 84 0.85 -4.77 -2.11
N SER A 85 1.05 -4.62 -3.41
CA SER A 85 2.14 -3.82 -3.98
C SER A 85 1.72 -3.27 -5.32
N ASP A 86 2.01 -2.00 -5.58
CA ASP A 86 1.64 -1.35 -6.82
C ASP A 86 2.47 -0.08 -7.05
N CYS A 87 2.55 0.41 -8.28
CA CYS A 87 3.33 1.59 -8.64
C CYS A 87 2.46 2.69 -9.23
N ALA A 88 2.70 3.94 -8.80
CA ALA A 88 2.15 5.12 -9.43
C ALA A 88 3.10 5.58 -10.52
N GLU A 89 2.91 5.03 -11.73
CA GLU A 89 3.72 5.40 -12.89
C GLU A 89 3.49 6.87 -13.28
N PRO A 90 4.55 7.60 -13.70
CA PRO A 90 4.40 8.96 -14.19
C PRO A 90 3.60 8.97 -15.49
N THR A 91 2.51 9.73 -15.52
CA THR A 91 1.76 9.97 -16.76
C THR A 91 2.46 11.05 -17.58
N PHE A 92 3.01 10.68 -18.74
CA PHE A 92 3.52 11.64 -19.71
C PHE A 92 2.34 12.36 -20.39
N GLU A 93 2.20 13.67 -20.17
CA GLU A 93 1.37 14.51 -21.03
C GLU A 93 2.19 14.93 -22.25
N ARG A 94 1.71 14.56 -23.45
CA ARG A 94 2.34 14.95 -24.71
C ARG A 94 1.96 16.41 -25.00
N PHE A 95 2.95 17.30 -24.93
CA PHE A 95 2.82 18.71 -25.33
C PHE A 95 2.94 18.88 -26.85
#